data_AF-A0AAV0G284-F1
#
_entry.id   AF-A0AAV0G284-F1
#
_cell.length_a   1.000
_cell.length_b   1.000
_cell.length_c   1.000
_cell.angle_alpha   90.00
_cell.angle_beta   90.00
_cell.angle_gamma   90.00
#
_symmetry.space_group_name_H-M   'P 1'
#
loop_
_entity.id
_entity.type
_entity.pdbx_description
1 polymer ?
#
loop_
_entity_poly.entity_id
_entity_poly.type
_entity_poly.pdbx_seq_one_letter_code
_entity_poly.pdbx_strand_id
1 'polypeptide(L)'
;MVRVERLAHFRKDLGIEVNIRELLLNHPGIFYISTKGDSQMVYLREAYDSQGCLIEPNKINNVRRKLLEVILMESRNTRGLNLEREVQEKETRIVKGNENKSSKVDGDFVIPILEKC
;
A
#
# COMPACT_ATOMS: atom_id res chain seq x y z
N MET A 1 6.57 10.56 -2.58
CA MET A 1 7.82 9.83 -2.24
C MET A 1 8.79 9.95 -3.39
N VAL A 2 10.08 10.15 -3.11
CA VAL A 2 11.14 10.28 -4.14
C VAL A 2 12.37 9.49 -3.71
N ARG A 3 13.07 8.84 -4.65
CA ARG A 3 14.35 8.16 -4.35
C ARG A 3 15.44 9.17 -4.02
N VAL A 4 16.29 8.85 -3.04
CA VAL A 4 17.44 9.71 -2.67
C VAL A 4 18.35 9.95 -3.88
N GLU A 5 18.62 8.92 -4.70
CA GLU A 5 19.46 9.07 -5.90
C GLU A 5 18.89 10.10 -6.89
N ARG A 6 17.56 10.19 -7.01
CA ARG A 6 16.93 11.16 -7.91
C ARG A 6 17.10 12.58 -7.43
N LEU A 7 17.01 12.79 -6.11
CA LEU A 7 17.22 14.11 -5.53
C LEU A 7 18.68 14.54 -5.70
N ALA A 8 19.63 13.60 -5.64
CA ALA A 8 21.05 13.86 -5.86
C ALA A 8 21.37 14.49 -7.23
N HIS A 9 20.58 14.22 -8.27
CA HIS A 9 20.75 14.85 -9.59
C HIS A 9 20.52 16.36 -9.57
N PHE A 10 19.64 16.86 -8.69
CA PHE A 10 19.30 18.28 -8.58
C PHE A 10 20.20 19.04 -7.59
N ARG A 11 21.25 18.40 -7.08
CA ARG A 11 22.15 19.00 -6.08
C ARG A 11 22.69 20.36 -6.52
N LYS A 12 23.12 20.46 -7.78
CA LYS A 12 23.66 21.71 -8.36
C LYS A 12 22.58 22.78 -8.49
N ASP A 13 21.41 22.40 -8.99
CA ASP A 13 20.30 23.32 -9.24
C ASP A 13 19.71 23.89 -7.94
N LEU A 14 19.75 23.11 -6.86
CA LEU A 14 19.30 23.51 -5.53
C LEU A 14 20.38 24.21 -4.69
N GLY A 15 21.60 24.40 -5.23
CA GLY A 15 22.71 25.00 -4.49
C GLY A 15 23.18 24.18 -3.28
N ILE A 16 22.98 22.86 -3.30
CA ILE A 16 23.31 21.99 -2.17
C ILE A 16 24.78 21.57 -2.26
N GLU A 17 25.64 22.16 -1.45
CA GLU A 17 27.07 21.82 -1.43
C GLU A 17 27.40 20.59 -0.58
N VAL A 18 26.44 20.08 0.19
CA VAL A 18 26.61 18.90 1.06
C VAL A 18 26.01 17.64 0.44
N ASN A 19 26.28 16.46 1.01
CA ASN A 19 25.62 15.25 0.57
C ASN A 19 24.12 15.35 0.88
N ILE A 20 23.27 15.15 -0.12
CA ILE A 20 21.80 15.21 0.05
C ILE A 20 21.31 14.23 1.11
N ARG A 21 21.92 13.05 1.22
CA ARG A 21 21.54 12.10 2.26
C ARG A 21 21.78 12.66 3.66
N GLU A 22 22.91 13.35 3.85
CA GLU A 22 23.28 13.96 5.12
C GLU A 22 22.37 15.14 5.45
N LEU A 23 22.06 15.99 4.47
CA LEU A 23 21.09 17.07 4.61
C LEU A 23 19.73 16.55 5.08
N LEU A 24 19.22 15.49 4.45
CA LEU A 24 17.94 14.90 4.82
C LEU A 24 17.96 14.32 6.25
N LEU A 25 19.07 13.71 6.66
CA LEU A 25 19.24 13.15 8.00
C LEU A 25 19.37 14.22 9.09
N ASN A 26 19.88 15.41 8.76
CA ASN A 26 19.95 16.55 9.69
C ASN A 26 18.58 17.15 10.02
N HIS A 27 17.53 16.80 9.26
CA HIS A 27 16.18 17.34 9.43
C HIS A 27 15.10 16.23 9.60
N PRO A 28 15.18 15.40 10.67
CA PRO A 28 14.27 14.26 10.86
C PRO A 28 12.81 14.65 11.16
N GLY A 29 12.58 15.90 11.59
CA GLY A 29 11.24 16.47 11.78
C GLY A 29 10.53 16.77 10.46
N ILE A 30 11.28 17.03 9.40
CA ILE A 30 10.76 17.41 8.08
C ILE A 30 10.77 16.20 7.15
N PHE A 31 11.87 15.46 7.11
CA PHE A 31 12.04 14.33 6.22
C PHE A 31 11.99 12.99 6.96
N TYR A 32 11.34 12.03 6.34
CA TYR A 32 11.42 10.62 6.73
C TYR A 32 12.10 9.84 5.61
N ILE A 33 13.13 9.06 5.96
CA ILE A 33 13.84 8.18 5.03
C ILE A 33 13.46 6.74 5.36
N SER A 34 12.93 6.04 4.37
CA SER A 34 12.69 4.61 4.42
C SER A 34 13.72 3.89 3.58
N THR A 35 14.36 2.88 4.15
CA THR A 35 15.28 1.99 3.43
C THR A 35 14.55 0.66 3.22
N LYS A 36 14.24 0.33 1.96
CA LYS A 36 13.62 -0.94 1.59
C LYS A 36 14.55 -1.67 0.62
N GLY A 37 15.19 -2.74 1.10
CA GLY A 37 16.29 -3.37 0.37
C GLY A 37 17.38 -2.34 0.07
N ASP A 38 17.77 -2.23 -1.21
CA ASP A 38 18.78 -1.28 -1.66
C ASP A 38 18.22 0.11 -1.97
N SER A 39 16.89 0.26 -2.02
CA SER A 39 16.25 1.54 -2.38
C SER A 39 16.01 2.41 -1.15
N GLN A 40 16.56 3.63 -1.18
CA GLN A 40 16.27 4.67 -0.18
C GLN A 40 15.22 5.64 -0.71
N MET A 41 14.09 5.73 -0.01
CA MET A 41 12.96 6.59 -0.34
C MET A 41 12.82 7.70 0.68
N VAL A 42 12.58 8.91 0.21
CA VAL A 42 12.35 10.12 1.02
C VAL A 42 10.88 10.50 0.98
N TYR A 43 10.37 10.85 2.14
CA TYR A 43 9.02 11.36 2.37
C TYR A 43 9.12 12.69 3.09
N LEU A 44 8.28 13.64 2.68
CA LEU A 44 8.10 14.91 3.38
C LEU A 44 7.02 14.69 4.44
N ARG A 45 7.38 14.73 5.72
CA ARG A 45 6.46 14.48 6.84
C ARG A 45 5.33 15.51 6.87
N GLU A 46 5.64 16.77 6.59
CA GLU A 46 4.68 17.88 6.56
C GLU A 46 3.61 17.75 5.49
N ALA A 47 3.85 16.94 4.45
CA ALA A 47 2.84 16.69 3.43
C ALA A 47 1.75 15.71 3.90
N TYR A 48 1.93 15.09 5.07
CA TYR A 48 1.00 14.12 5.64
C TYR A 48 0.35 14.65 6.92
N ASP A 49 -0.91 14.31 7.12
CA ASP A 49 -1.64 14.58 8.35
C ASP A 49 -1.31 13.58 9.47
N SER A 50 -1.92 13.78 10.64
CA SER A 50 -1.76 12.88 11.79
C SER A 50 -2.26 11.45 11.55
N GLN A 51 -3.11 11.25 10.54
CA GLN A 51 -3.66 9.95 10.16
C GLN A 51 -2.80 9.23 9.10
N GLY A 52 -1.75 9.90 8.59
CA GLY A 52 -0.86 9.38 7.56
C GLY A 52 -1.39 9.58 6.13
N CYS A 53 -2.39 10.45 5.95
CA CYS A 53 -2.94 10.81 4.64
C CYS A 53 -2.24 12.04 4.08
N LEU A 54 -2.10 12.09 2.76
CA LEU A 54 -1.56 13.27 2.10
C LEU A 54 -2.55 14.44 2.24
N ILE A 55 -2.08 15.58 2.75
CA ILE A 55 -2.91 16.78 2.97
C ILE A 55 -3.50 17.25 1.63
N GLU A 56 -2.71 17.22 0.56
CA GLU A 56 -3.16 17.55 -0.79
C GLU A 56 -3.05 16.33 -1.71
N PRO A 57 -4.12 15.51 -1.83
CA PRO A 57 -4.10 14.32 -2.65
C PRO A 57 -4.19 14.65 -4.15
N ASN A 58 -3.33 14.01 -4.95
CA ASN A 58 -3.45 14.07 -6.40
C ASN A 58 -4.74 13.40 -6.88
N LYS A 59 -5.52 14.10 -7.72
CA LYS A 59 -6.79 13.60 -8.30
C LYS A 59 -6.65 12.21 -8.93
N ILE A 60 -5.54 11.94 -9.63
CA ILE A 60 -5.28 10.66 -10.28
C ILE A 60 -5.12 9.54 -9.24
N ASN A 61 -4.47 9.83 -8.10
CA ASN A 61 -4.30 8.85 -7.03
C ASN A 61 -5.64 8.51 -6.36
N ASN A 62 -6.54 9.49 -6.21
CA ASN A 62 -7.88 9.25 -5.69
C ASN A 62 -8.67 8.31 -6.61
N VAL A 63 -8.62 8.54 -7.93
CA VAL A 63 -9.28 7.64 -8.91
C VAL A 63 -8.69 6.23 -8.84
N ARG A 64 -7.35 6.10 -8.79
CA ARG A 64 -6.68 4.80 -8.64
C ARG A 64 -7.10 4.08 -7.37
N ARG A 65 -7.20 4.79 -6.24
CA ARG A 65 -7.65 4.21 -4.96
C ARG A 65 -9.09 3.70 -5.07
N LYS A 66 -9.99 4.52 -5.62
CA LYS A 66 -11.40 4.15 -5.81
C LYS A 66 -11.56 2.95 -6.76
N LEU A 67 -10.74 2.88 -7.82
CA LEU A 67 -10.71 1.72 -8.71
C LEU A 67 -10.26 0.46 -7.97
N LEU A 68 -9.19 0.55 -7.19
CA LEU A 68 -8.71 -0.56 -6.37
C LEU A 68 -9.75 -1.02 -5.36
N GLU A 69 -10.47 -0.08 -4.72
CA GLU A 69 -11.57 -0.37 -3.81
C GLU A 69 -12.65 -1.20 -4.50
N VAL A 70 -13.10 -0.80 -5.69
CA VAL A 70 -14.10 -1.54 -6.48
C VAL A 70 -13.60 -2.94 -6.87
N ILE A 71 -12.35 -3.06 -7.35
CA ILE A 71 -11.76 -4.36 -7.70
C ILE A 71 -11.68 -5.29 -6.47
N LEU A 72 -11.27 -4.75 -5.32
CA LEU A 72 -11.19 -5.50 -4.08
C LEU A 72 -12.59 -5.89 -3.55
N MET A 73 -13.58 -5.01 -3.69
CA MET A 73 -14.99 -5.30 -3.40
C MET A 73 -15.52 -6.44 -4.28
N GLU A 74 -15.24 -6.44 -5.58
CA GLU A 74 -15.59 -7.58 -6.44
C GLU A 74 -14.89 -8.86 -5.99
N SER A 75 -13.65 -8.80 -5.52
CA SER A 75 -12.95 -9.97 -4.94
C SER A 75 -13.55 -10.46 -3.62
N ARG A 76 -14.17 -9.56 -2.83
CA ARG A 76 -14.83 -9.87 -1.55
C ARG A 76 -16.24 -10.39 -1.77
N ASN A 77 -16.99 -9.80 -2.70
CA ASN A 77 -18.30 -10.29 -3.11
C ASN A 77 -18.21 -11.61 -3.88
N THR A 78 -17.18 -11.84 -4.69
CA THR A 78 -16.96 -13.16 -5.29
C THR A 78 -16.58 -14.19 -4.24
N ARG A 79 -15.79 -13.85 -3.21
CA ARG A 79 -15.53 -14.75 -2.07
C ARG A 79 -16.78 -15.02 -1.22
N GLY A 80 -17.60 -14.00 -0.97
CA GLY A 80 -18.89 -14.13 -0.27
C GLY A 80 -19.91 -14.96 -1.05
N LEU A 81 -20.06 -14.70 -2.35
CA LEU A 81 -20.90 -15.48 -3.26
C LEU A 81 -20.34 -16.89 -3.48
N ASN A 82 -19.02 -17.10 -3.45
CA ASN A 82 -18.43 -18.43 -3.49
C ASN A 82 -18.64 -19.17 -2.17
N LEU A 83 -18.73 -18.48 -1.03
CA LEU A 83 -19.11 -19.08 0.24
C LEU A 83 -20.61 -19.44 0.24
N GLU A 84 -21.49 -18.58 -0.27
CA GLU A 84 -22.93 -18.85 -0.43
C GLU A 84 -23.19 -19.99 -1.42
N ARG A 85 -22.47 -20.01 -2.56
CA ARG A 85 -22.50 -21.13 -3.51
C ARG A 85 -21.89 -22.39 -2.92
N GLU A 86 -20.84 -22.31 -2.11
CA GLU A 86 -20.31 -23.47 -1.37
C GLU A 86 -21.30 -23.98 -0.31
N VAL A 87 -22.08 -23.11 0.34
CA VAL A 87 -23.12 -23.52 1.29
C VAL A 87 -24.25 -24.25 0.57
N GLN A 88 -24.71 -23.76 -0.59
CA GLN A 88 -25.69 -24.47 -1.44
C GLN A 88 -25.14 -25.75 -2.09
N GLU A 89 -23.86 -25.76 -2.50
CA GLU A 89 -23.20 -26.98 -2.99
C GLU A 89 -22.91 -27.98 -1.87
N LYS A 90 -22.66 -27.54 -0.63
CA LYS A 90 -22.49 -28.43 0.53
C LYS A 90 -23.82 -29.01 0.98
N GLU A 91 -24.93 -28.26 0.96
CA GLU A 91 -26.27 -28.81 1.22
C GLU A 91 -26.65 -29.90 0.21
N THR A 92 -26.28 -29.75 -1.06
CA THR A 92 -26.45 -30.79 -2.09
C THR A 92 -25.42 -31.93 -2.00
N ARG A 93 -24.22 -31.68 -1.45
CA ARG A 93 -23.17 -32.71 -1.20
C ARG A 93 -23.27 -33.42 0.15
N ILE A 94 -24.04 -32.97 1.14
CA ILE A 94 -24.32 -33.76 2.36
C ILE A 94 -24.98 -35.11 2.00
N VAL A 95 -25.62 -35.21 0.81
CA VAL A 95 -26.12 -36.48 0.26
C VAL A 95 -25.00 -37.38 -0.30
N LYS A 96 -23.78 -36.88 -0.55
CA LYS A 96 -22.65 -37.64 -1.10
C LYS A 96 -21.29 -37.17 -0.55
N GLY A 97 -20.86 -37.82 0.54
CA GLY A 97 -19.49 -38.31 0.73
C GLY A 97 -18.37 -37.30 1.08
N ASN A 98 -17.71 -37.59 2.21
CA ASN A 98 -16.51 -36.96 2.77
C ASN A 98 -15.31 -36.89 1.80
N GLU A 99 -14.49 -35.83 1.91
CA GLU A 99 -13.03 -35.89 2.11
C GLU A 99 -12.41 -34.49 2.33
N ASN A 100 -11.53 -34.37 3.33
CA ASN A 100 -10.92 -33.13 3.80
C ASN A 100 -9.66 -32.77 3.01
N LYS A 101 -9.54 -31.52 2.52
CA LYS A 101 -8.24 -30.88 2.27
C LYS A 101 -8.23 -29.43 2.73
N SER A 102 -7.38 -29.16 3.73
CA SER A 102 -6.98 -27.84 4.19
C SER A 102 -6.02 -27.22 3.16
N SER A 103 -6.28 -25.97 2.76
CA SER A 103 -5.30 -25.16 2.03
C SER A 103 -5.10 -23.82 2.74
N LYS A 104 -3.84 -23.55 3.09
CA LYS A 104 -3.34 -22.26 3.58
C LYS A 104 -3.42 -21.24 2.45
N VAL A 105 -3.94 -20.05 2.73
CA VAL A 105 -3.83 -18.90 1.83
C VAL A 105 -2.93 -17.87 2.50
N ASP A 106 -1.65 -17.90 2.12
CA ASP A 106 -0.72 -16.80 2.33
C ASP A 106 -1.04 -15.72 1.29
N GLY A 107 -1.35 -14.48 1.70
CA GLY A 107 -1.53 -13.43 0.70
C GLY A 107 -2.16 -12.09 1.08
N ASP A 108 -2.32 -11.73 2.35
CA ASP A 108 -2.86 -10.40 2.69
C ASP A 108 -1.72 -9.42 3.05
N PHE A 109 -1.03 -8.92 2.03
CA PHE A 109 -0.26 -7.68 2.15
C PHE A 109 -1.13 -6.50 1.75
N VAL A 110 -2.25 -6.29 2.45
CA VAL A 110 -2.91 -4.99 2.45
C VAL A 110 -1.99 -4.08 3.25
N ILE A 111 -1.29 -3.19 2.55
CA ILE A 111 -0.52 -2.15 3.23
C ILE A 111 -1.55 -1.30 4.01
N PRO A 112 -1.47 -1.21 5.37
CA PRO A 112 -2.49 -0.57 6.21
C PRO A 112 -2.72 0.92 5.91
N ILE A 113 -1.89 1.52 5.06
CA ILE A 113 -2.01 2.91 4.60
C ILE A 113 -3.31 3.11 3.78
N LEU A 114 -3.99 2.04 3.35
CA LEU A 114 -5.24 2.09 2.59
C LEU A 114 -6.52 2.03 3.45
N GLU A 115 -6.43 1.84 4.76
CA GLU A 115 -7.62 1.79 5.62
C GLU A 115 -7.99 3.14 6.26
N LYS A 116 -7.08 4.11 6.23
CA LYS A 116 -7.27 5.41 6.91
C LYS A 116 -7.31 6.61 5.98
N CYS A 117 -7.19 6.39 4.67
CA CYS A 117 -7.28 7.38 3.59
C CYS A 117 -7.93 6.73 2.36
#